data_AF-A0A7S1CTT1-F1
#
_entry.id   AF-A0A7S1CTT1-F1
#
_cell.length_a   1.000
_cell.length_b   1.000
_cell.length_c   1.000
_cell.angle_alpha   90.00
_cell.angle_beta   90.00
_cell.angle_gamma   90.00
#
_symmetry.space_group_name_H-M   'P 1'
#
loop_
_entity.id
_entity.type
_entity.pdbx_description
1 polymer ?
#
loop_
_entity_poly.entity_id
_entity_poly.type
_entity_poly.pdbx_seq_one_letter_code
_entity_poly.pdbx_strand_id
1 'polypeptide(L)'
;EDSLELVWTRSSGTRRSVPLSRVQDILLGHASPGFRKFPLKEEVSSFSLVYDTSSSAYVKTSGNTNQSSRTLDLTFLNKAQRDVWYQGLVEAARYAHQVMVQ
;
A
#
# COMPACT_ATOMS: atom_id res chain seq x y z
N GLU A 1 6.78 -10.30 17.89
CA GLU A 1 5.45 -9.68 17.70
C GLU A 1 5.03 -9.91 16.26
N ASP A 2 3.78 -10.29 16.04
CA ASP A 2 3.27 -10.51 14.69
C ASP A 2 3.21 -9.17 13.95
N SER A 3 4.07 -9.00 12.95
CA SER A 3 4.03 -7.82 12.08
C SER A 3 2.75 -7.84 11.26
N LEU A 4 1.97 -6.76 11.30
CA LEU A 4 0.81 -6.62 10.43
C LEU A 4 1.25 -6.49 8.98
N GLU A 5 0.80 -7.41 8.14
CA GLU A 5 1.13 -7.44 6.71
C GLU A 5 -0.14 -7.54 5.86
N LEU A 6 -0.17 -6.83 4.74
CA LEU A 6 -1.10 -7.12 3.65
C LEU A 6 -0.49 -8.24 2.80
N VAL A 7 -1.24 -9.32 2.61
CA VAL A 7 -0.78 -10.54 1.92
C VAL A 7 -1.69 -10.82 0.73
N TRP A 8 -1.10 -11.21 -0.39
CA TRP A 8 -1.85 -11.66 -1.57
C TRP A 8 -1.12 -12.77 -2.32
N THR A 9 -1.87 -13.48 -3.16
CA THR A 9 -1.36 -14.57 -4.00
C THR A 9 -1.52 -14.20 -5.45
N ARG A 10 -0.43 -14.28 -6.23
CA ARG A 10 -0.49 -14.10 -7.69
C ARG A 10 -1.19 -15.29 -8.34
N SER A 11 -1.68 -15.11 -9.56
CA SER A 11 -2.24 -16.21 -10.37
C SER A 11 -1.26 -17.38 -10.56
N SER A 12 0.06 -17.11 -10.50
CA SER A 12 1.11 -18.12 -10.52
C SER A 12 1.24 -18.94 -9.21
N GLY A 13 0.42 -18.67 -8.19
CA GLY A 13 0.54 -19.25 -6.85
C GLY A 13 1.59 -18.59 -5.96
N THR A 14 2.35 -17.61 -6.47
CA THR A 14 3.38 -16.93 -5.68
C THR A 14 2.74 -16.00 -4.64
N ARG A 15 2.98 -16.30 -3.35
CA ARG A 15 2.61 -15.41 -2.23
C ARG A 15 3.50 -14.17 -2.21
N ARG A 16 2.90 -13.02 -1.98
CA ARG A 16 3.54 -11.72 -1.78
C ARG A 16 2.96 -11.07 -0.54
N SER A 17 3.75 -10.24 0.12
CA SER A 17 3.28 -9.43 1.23
C SER A 17 3.95 -8.07 1.26
N VAL A 18 3.31 -7.14 1.96
CA VAL A 18 3.86 -5.83 2.33
C VAL A 18 3.59 -5.59 3.81
N PRO A 19 4.61 -5.29 4.62
CA PRO A 19 4.43 -4.83 5.99
C PRO A 19 3.66 -3.51 6.01
N LEU A 20 2.60 -3.43 6.80
CA LEU A 20 1.74 -2.23 6.85
C LEU A 20 2.45 -1.01 7.44
N SER A 21 3.47 -1.22 8.27
CA SER A 21 4.33 -0.14 8.76
C SER A 21 5.21 0.50 7.67
N ARG A 22 5.27 -0.09 6.47
CA ARG A 22 5.97 0.50 5.32
C ARG A 22 5.07 1.29 4.39
N VAL A 23 3.76 1.30 4.65
CA VAL A 23 2.80 2.07 3.86
C VAL A 23 3.01 3.55 4.15
N GLN A 24 3.27 4.32 3.10
CA GLN A 24 3.49 5.76 3.17
C GLN A 24 2.22 6.53 2.84
N ASP A 25 1.42 6.01 1.89
CA ASP A 25 0.22 6.69 1.42
C ASP A 25 -0.80 5.69 0.83
N ILE A 26 -2.08 6.07 0.84
CA ILE A 26 -3.19 5.33 0.23
C ILE A 26 -4.01 6.30 -0.64
N LEU A 27 -3.85 6.19 -1.95
CA LEU A 27 -4.42 7.12 -2.93
C LEU A 27 -5.75 6.57 -3.47
N LEU A 28 -6.85 7.32 -3.31
CA LEU A 28 -8.15 6.91 -3.86
C LEU A 28 -8.22 7.04 -5.39
N GLY A 29 -8.95 6.13 -6.01
CA GLY A 29 -9.20 6.12 -7.46
C GLY A 29 -7.94 5.84 -8.28
N HIS A 30 -7.82 6.52 -9.42
CA HIS A 30 -6.71 6.36 -10.37
C HIS A 30 -5.62 7.42 -10.18
N ALA A 31 -5.33 7.77 -8.93
CA ALA A 31 -4.37 8.84 -8.63
C ALA A 31 -2.90 8.43 -8.79
N SER A 32 -2.56 7.13 -8.87
CA SER A 32 -1.19 6.65 -9.06
C SER A 32 -0.68 6.80 -10.49
N PRO A 33 0.66 6.85 -10.71
CA PRO A 33 1.23 6.85 -12.06
C PRO A 33 0.86 5.62 -12.89
N GLY A 34 0.70 4.46 -12.26
CA GLY A 34 0.30 3.21 -12.91
C GLY A 34 -1.08 3.32 -13.52
N PHE A 35 -2.07 3.69 -12.72
CA PHE A 35 -3.43 3.92 -13.21
C PHE A 35 -3.54 5.09 -14.18
N ARG A 36 -2.82 6.20 -13.99
CA ARG A 36 -2.83 7.30 -14.98
C ARG A 36 -2.30 6.87 -16.35
N LYS A 37 -1.30 5.98 -16.38
CA LYS A 37 -0.74 5.44 -17.63
C LYS A 37 -1.66 4.40 -18.26
N PHE A 38 -2.37 3.62 -17.45
CA PHE A 38 -3.25 2.53 -17.90
C PHE A 38 -4.59 2.57 -17.13
N PRO A 39 -5.49 3.52 -17.47
CA PRO A 39 -6.74 3.67 -16.74
C PRO A 39 -7.68 2.49 -16.98
N LEU A 40 -8.33 2.03 -15.91
CA LEU A 40 -9.41 1.04 -15.98
C LEU A 40 -10.78 1.74 -16.02
N LYS A 41 -11.86 1.00 -16.25
CA LYS A 41 -13.22 1.57 -16.20
C LYS A 41 -13.69 1.77 -14.76
N GLU A 42 -13.13 0.99 -13.83
CA GLU A 42 -13.56 0.81 -12.46
C GLU A 42 -12.91 1.82 -11.48
N GLU A 43 -12.78 3.10 -11.89
CA GLU A 43 -12.07 4.12 -11.10
C GLU A 43 -12.63 4.26 -9.68
N VAL A 44 -13.95 4.34 -9.55
CA VAL A 44 -14.64 4.55 -8.27
C VAL A 44 -14.44 3.38 -7.29
N SER A 45 -14.02 2.22 -7.78
CA SER A 45 -13.76 1.01 -7.01
C SER A 45 -12.27 0.65 -7.02
N SER A 46 -11.38 1.62 -7.19
CA SER A 46 -9.93 1.43 -7.13
C SER A 46 -9.27 2.31 -6.06
N PHE A 47 -8.13 1.87 -5.56
CA PHE A 47 -7.15 2.71 -4.84
C PHE A 47 -5.74 2.14 -5.04
N SER A 48 -4.75 2.93 -4.66
CA SER A 48 -3.34 2.56 -4.73
C SER A 48 -2.68 2.62 -3.36
N LEU A 49 -1.87 1.62 -3.03
CA LEU A 49 -1.05 1.59 -1.84
C LEU A 49 0.39 1.96 -2.20
N VAL A 50 0.92 3.05 -1.64
CA VAL A 50 2.32 3.46 -1.81
C VAL A 50 3.12 2.99 -0.60
N TYR A 51 4.19 2.25 -0.83
CA TYR A 51 4.97 1.65 0.26
C TYR A 51 6.47 1.63 -0.02
N ASP A 52 7.25 1.69 1.06
CA ASP A 52 8.70 1.60 0.98
C ASP A 52 9.17 0.16 0.75
N THR A 53 10.19 0.02 -0.09
CA THR A 53 10.86 -1.27 -0.34
C THR A 53 12.30 -1.32 0.15
N SER A 54 12.83 -0.24 0.73
CA SER A 54 14.15 -0.29 1.37
C SER A 54 14.19 -1.37 2.45
N SER A 55 15.28 -2.14 2.51
CA SER A 55 15.47 -3.18 3.52
C SER A 55 15.63 -2.61 4.93
N SER A 56 16.05 -1.35 5.06
CA SER A 56 16.20 -0.68 6.36
C SER A 56 14.99 0.20 6.67
N ALA A 57 14.36 -0.08 7.81
CA ALA A 57 13.17 0.62 8.29
C ALA A 57 13.45 2.04 8.83
N TYR A 58 14.70 2.49 8.85
CA TYR A 58 15.07 3.84 9.29
C TYR A 58 16.30 4.33 8.54
N VAL A 59 16.10 5.20 7.54
CA VAL A 59 17.13 6.17 7.13
C VAL A 59 16.44 7.51 6.84
N LYS A 60 16.01 8.21 7.89
CA LYS A 60 15.83 9.67 7.85
C LYS A 60 17.11 10.31 8.35
N THR A 61 18.15 10.27 7.52
CA THR A 61 19.32 11.15 7.68
C THR A 61 19.38 12.04 6.46
N SER A 62 19.20 13.34 6.73
CA SER A 62 19.32 14.46 5.80
C SER A 62 20.43 14.24 4.76
N GLY A 63 20.07 14.23 3.48
CA GLY A 63 21.00 14.21 2.36
C GLY A 63 20.84 13.00 1.46
N ASN A 64 19.84 13.03 0.58
CA ASN A 64 19.74 12.21 -0.63
C ASN A 64 19.79 10.68 -0.43
N THR A 65 18.77 10.12 0.22
CA THR A 65 18.51 8.68 0.16
C THR A 65 17.49 8.39 -0.94
N ASN A 66 17.90 7.64 -1.97
CA ASN A 66 17.01 7.06 -2.98
C ASN A 66 16.04 6.07 -2.29
N GLN A 67 15.01 6.59 -1.63
CA GLN A 67 13.97 5.80 -1.00
C GLN A 67 13.14 5.17 -2.12
N SER A 68 13.33 3.87 -2.34
CA SER A 68 12.65 3.17 -3.43
C SER A 68 11.22 2.83 -3.01
N SER A 69 10.27 3.69 -3.38
CA SER A 69 8.85 3.42 -3.21
C SER A 69 8.32 2.51 -4.31
N ARG A 70 7.37 1.64 -3.97
CA ARG A 70 6.53 0.93 -4.93
C ARG A 70 5.06 1.26 -4.73
N THR A 71 4.29 1.03 -5.77
CA THR A 71 2.84 1.18 -5.75
C THR A 71 2.17 -0.15 -6.03
N LEU A 72 1.20 -0.52 -5.20
CA LEU A 72 0.28 -1.61 -5.46
C LEU A 72 -1.09 -1.01 -5.82
N ASP A 73 -1.44 -1.08 -7.10
CA ASP A 73 -2.73 -0.64 -7.62
C ASP A 73 -3.76 -1.77 -7.45
N LEU A 74 -4.89 -1.46 -6.82
CA LEU A 74 -5.94 -2.42 -6.48
C LEU A 74 -7.29 -1.95 -7.03
N THR A 75 -8.01 -2.89 -7.66
CA THR A 75 -9.38 -2.69 -8.15
C THR A 75 -10.29 -3.75 -7.54
N PHE A 76 -11.44 -3.32 -7.07
CA PHE A 76 -12.42 -4.14 -6.36
C PHE A 76 -13.67 -4.33 -7.23
N LEU A 77 -14.46 -5.35 -6.90
CA LEU A 77 -15.69 -5.67 -7.66
C LEU A 77 -16.73 -4.55 -7.60
N ASN A 78 -16.71 -3.74 -6.54
CA ASN A 78 -17.60 -2.61 -6.36
C ASN A 78 -17.04 -1.62 -5.33
N LYS A 79 -17.68 -0.44 -5.26
CA LYS A 79 -17.30 0.63 -4.33
C LYS A 79 -17.38 0.21 -2.86
N ALA A 80 -18.38 -0.58 -2.47
CA ALA A 80 -18.55 -0.99 -1.08
C ALA A 80 -17.38 -1.87 -0.59
N GLN A 81 -16.94 -2.84 -1.41
CA GLN A 81 -15.75 -3.63 -1.11
C GLN A 81 -14.51 -2.75 -1.01
N ARG A 82 -14.35 -1.82 -1.96
CA ARG A 82 -13.24 -0.86 -1.94
C ARG A 82 -13.21 -0.06 -0.64
N ASP A 83 -14.36 0.47 -0.20
CA ASP A 83 -14.45 1.32 0.99
C ASP A 83 -14.06 0.57 2.26
N VAL A 84 -14.52 -0.68 2.42
CA VAL A 84 -14.15 -1.53 3.57
C VAL A 84 -12.64 -1.78 3.59
N TRP A 85 -12.06 -2.16 2.45
CA TRP A 85 -10.62 -2.39 2.36
C TRP A 85 -9.80 -1.12 2.59
N TYR A 86 -10.23 0.00 2.02
CA TYR A 86 -9.57 1.28 2.19
C TYR A 86 -9.53 1.70 3.66
N GLN A 87 -10.69 1.73 4.33
CA GLN A 87 -10.76 2.11 5.74
C GLN A 87 -9.95 1.17 6.63
N GLY A 88 -10.06 -0.15 6.41
CA GLY A 88 -9.29 -1.13 7.16
C GLY A 88 -7.77 -0.96 7.01
N LEU A 89 -7.30 -0.70 5.79
CA LEU A 89 -5.87 -0.49 5.54
C LEU A 89 -5.34 0.84 6.10
N VAL A 90 -6.15 1.91 6.04
CA VAL A 90 -5.79 3.19 6.67
C VAL A 90 -5.57 3.00 8.17
N GLU A 91 -6.52 2.36 8.87
CA GLU A 91 -6.41 2.15 10.31
C GLU A 91 -5.29 1.17 10.67
N ALA A 92 -5.14 0.07 9.92
CA ALA A 92 -4.10 -0.91 10.18
C ALA A 92 -2.70 -0.36 9.92
N ALA A 93 -2.50 0.45 8.87
CA ALA A 93 -1.24 1.15 8.64
C ALA A 93 -0.95 2.16 9.74
N ARG A 94 -1.94 2.97 10.14
CA ARG A 94 -1.82 3.92 11.26
C ARG A 94 -1.38 3.23 12.54
N TYR A 95 -2.01 2.11 12.88
CA TYR A 95 -1.65 1.32 14.06
C TYR A 95 -0.23 0.74 13.94
N ALA A 96 0.13 0.16 12.79
CA ALA A 96 1.46 -0.42 12.58
C ALA A 96 2.59 0.62 12.71
N HIS A 97 2.35 1.87 12.29
CA HIS A 97 3.27 2.99 12.51
C HIS A 97 3.41 3.36 13.98
N GLN A 98 2.32 3.36 14.74
CA GLN A 98 2.35 3.70 16.17
C GLN A 98 3.15 2.69 16.98
N VAL A 99 2.98 1.39 16.71
CA VAL A 99 3.70 0.31 17.40
C VAL A 99 5.21 0.36 17.11
N MET A 100 5.62 0.79 15.91
CA MET A 100 7.05 0.89 15.54
C MET A 100 7.83 2.04 16.18
N VAL A 101 7.14 3.01 16.79
CA VAL A 101 7.76 4.20 17.42
C VAL A 101 7.93 4.01 18.93
N GLN A 102 7.34 2.96 19.51
CA GLN A 102 7.49 2.60 20.93
C GLN A 102 8.72 1.72 21.16
#